data_AF-A0A1S1Z3W5-F1
#
_entry.id   AF-A0A1S1Z3W5-F1
#
_cell.length_a   1.000
_cell.length_b   1.000
_cell.length_c   1.000
_cell.angle_alpha   90.00
_cell.angle_beta   90.00
_cell.angle_gamma   90.00
#
_symmetry.space_group_name_H-M   'P 1'
#
loop_
_entity.id
_entity.type
_entity.pdbx_description
1 polymer ?
#
loop_
_entity_poly.entity_id
_entity_poly.type
_entity_poly.pdbx_seq_one_letter_code
_entity_poly.pdbx_strand_id
1 'polypeptide(L)' 'MSNKKDHLAFGKKNFVWMLIGIFTIALGFIIMSMESAPMGFGALGLTVGPIIVVAGFGINFYAILLKSESTPQE' A
#
# COMPACT_ATOMS: atom_id res chain seq x y z
N MET A 1 -11.47 -10.94 34.18
CA MET A 1 -11.42 -11.18 32.72
C MET A 1 -10.21 -10.43 32.17
N SER A 2 -9.22 -11.14 31.63
CA SER A 2 -8.00 -10.52 31.10
C SER A 2 -8.35 -9.80 29.79
N ASN A 3 -8.30 -8.47 29.82
CA ASN A 3 -8.50 -7.63 28.65
C ASN A 3 -7.27 -7.83 27.74
N LYS A 4 -7.37 -8.74 26.76
CA LYS A 4 -6.34 -8.84 25.70
C LYS A 4 -6.44 -7.56 24.90
N LYS A 5 -5.61 -6.56 25.25
CA LYS A 5 -5.31 -5.46 24.35
C LYS A 5 -4.57 -6.13 23.19
N ASP A 6 -5.26 -6.35 22.09
CA ASP A 6 -4.65 -6.87 20.87
C ASP A 6 -3.49 -5.91 20.52
N HIS A 7 -2.26 -6.34 20.79
CA HIS A 7 -1.07 -5.65 20.33
C HIS A 7 -0.99 -5.88 18.84
N LEU A 8 -1.74 -5.07 18.10
CA LEU A 8 -1.53 -4.91 16.67
C LEU A 8 -0.08 -4.48 16.45
N ALA A 9 0.61 -5.13 15.51
CA ALA A 9 1.99 -4.78 15.16
C ALA A 9 2.14 -3.32 14.68
N PHE A 10 1.02 -2.68 14.31
CA PHE A 10 0.95 -1.31 13.85
C PHE A 10 -0.23 -0.57 14.49
N GLY A 11 -0.09 0.75 14.65
CA GLY A 11 -1.20 1.61 15.05
C GLY A 11 -2.30 1.68 13.98
N LYS A 12 -3.54 2.00 14.39
CA LYS A 12 -4.71 2.09 13.48
C LYS A 12 -4.44 2.98 12.26
N LYS A 13 -3.74 4.11 12.45
CA LYS A 13 -3.37 5.06 11.38
C LYS A 13 -2.47 4.42 10.33
N ASN A 14 -1.45 3.68 10.76
CA ASN A 14 -0.52 2.98 9.88
C ASN A 14 -1.21 1.88 9.08
N PHE A 15 -2.14 1.17 9.70
CA PHE A 15 -2.92 0.15 9.01
C PHE A 15 -3.75 0.75 7.88
N VAL A 16 -4.33 1.94 8.07
CA VAL A 16 -5.04 2.66 7.01
C VAL A 16 -4.09 3.03 5.86
N TRP A 17 -2.88 3.53 6.16
CA TRP A 17 -1.88 3.83 5.13
C TRP A 17 -1.44 2.59 4.34
N MET A 18 -1.29 1.45 5.02
CA MET A 18 -0.99 0.17 4.37
C MET A 18 -2.12 -0.22 3.39
N LEU A 19 -3.38 -0.06 3.80
CA LEU A 19 -4.55 -0.34 2.96
C LEU A 19 -4.61 0.56 1.73
N ILE A 20 -4.28 1.85 1.89
CA ILE A 20 -4.15 2.80 0.77
C ILE A 20 -3.05 2.33 -0.18
N GLY A 21 -1.89 1.93 0.34
CA GLY A 21 -0.78 1.42 -0.48
C GLY A 21 -1.17 0.18 -1.29
N ILE A 22 -1.86 -0.78 -0.68
CA ILE A 22 -2.38 -1.98 -1.36
C ILE A 22 -3.39 -1.59 -2.45
N PHE A 23 -4.30 -0.67 -2.16
CA PHE A 23 -5.27 -0.18 -3.14
C PHE A 23 -4.58 0.48 -4.34
N THR A 24 -3.54 1.29 -4.10
CA THR A 24 -2.72 1.88 -5.17
C THR A 24 -2.02 0.83 -6.02
N ILE A 25 -1.46 -0.23 -5.41
CA ILE A 25 -0.86 -1.35 -6.15
C ILE A 25 -1.91 -2.03 -7.05
N ALA A 26 -3.09 -2.31 -6.50
CA ALA A 26 -4.18 -2.92 -7.25
C ALA A 26 -4.60 -2.04 -8.44
N LEU A 27 -4.71 -0.73 -8.25
CA LEU A 27 -4.98 0.22 -9.33
C LEU A 27 -3.90 0.17 -10.42
N GLY A 28 -2.62 0.08 -10.06
CA GLY A 28 -1.53 -0.05 -11.02
C GLY A 28 -1.68 -1.29 -11.91
N PHE A 29 -2.05 -2.44 -11.34
CA PHE A 29 -2.33 -3.66 -12.11
C PHE A 29 -3.60 -3.57 -12.94
N ILE A 30 -4.65 -2.92 -12.44
CA ILE A 30 -5.88 -2.68 -13.21
C ILE A 30 -5.56 -1.83 -14.45
N ILE A 31 -4.77 -0.77 -14.30
CA ILE A 31 -4.35 0.09 -15.41
C ILE A 31 -3.54 -0.70 -16.44
N MET A 32 -2.61 -1.57 -16.01
CA MET A 32 -1.91 -2.47 -16.93
C MET A 32 -2.88 -3.38 -17.68
N SER A 33 -3.91 -3.91 -16.99
CA SER A 33 -4.90 -4.82 -17.59
C SER A 33 -5.85 -4.13 -18.56
N MET A 34 -6.00 -2.80 -18.49
CA MET A 34 -6.80 -2.01 -19.43
C MET A 34 -6.04 -1.68 -20.73
N GLU A 35 -4.72 -1.95 -20.78
CA GLU A 35 -3.91 -1.71 -21.96
C GLU A 35 -4.37 -2.61 -23.11
N SER A 36 -4.67 -1.97 -24.26
CA SER A 36 -5.19 -2.67 -25.45
C SER A 36 -4.08 -3.09 -26.41
N ALA A 37 -2.85 -2.60 -26.20
CA ALA A 37 -1.69 -3.01 -26.99
C ALA A 37 -1.39 -4.51 -26.81
N PRO A 38 -0.98 -5.21 -27.89
CA PRO A 38 -0.58 -6.61 -27.80
C PRO A 38 0.55 -6.78 -26.78
N MET A 39 0.44 -7.78 -25.92
CA MET A 39 1.37 -8.05 -24.80
C MET A 39 1.56 -6.89 -23.81
N GLY A 40 0.69 -5.86 -23.82
CA GLY A 40 0.80 -4.73 -22.88
C GLY A 40 1.99 -3.81 -23.18
N PHE A 41 2.55 -3.84 -24.40
CA PHE A 41 3.69 -2.97 -24.79
C PHE A 41 3.31 -1.48 -24.96
N GLY A 42 2.06 -1.11 -24.68
CA GLY A 42 1.64 0.28 -24.66
C GLY A 42 2.21 1.04 -23.46
N ALA A 43 2.09 2.37 -23.50
CA ALA A 43 2.60 3.22 -22.42
C ALA A 43 1.89 2.93 -21.08
N LEU A 44 0.61 2.56 -21.07
CA LEU A 44 -0.10 2.29 -19.81
C LEU A 44 0.40 1.00 -19.16
N GLY A 45 0.70 -0.02 -19.97
CA GLY A 45 1.24 -1.29 -19.52
C GLY A 45 2.71 -1.24 -19.09
N LEU A 46 3.58 -0.61 -19.87
CA LEU A 46 5.03 -0.62 -19.61
C LEU A 46 5.53 0.47 -18.67
N THR A 47 4.91 1.64 -18.63
CA THR A 47 5.43 2.78 -17.86
C THR A 47 4.47 3.20 -16.76
N VAL A 48 3.22 3.52 -17.09
CA VAL A 48 2.27 4.07 -16.11
C VAL A 48 1.91 3.04 -15.03
N GLY A 49 1.53 1.83 -15.43
CA GLY A 49 1.22 0.74 -14.52
C GLY A 49 2.36 0.45 -13.54
N PRO A 50 3.59 0.17 -14.02
CA PRO A 50 4.71 -0.15 -13.12
C PRO A 50 5.07 0.99 -12.19
N ILE A 51 5.01 2.25 -12.65
CA ILE A 51 5.26 3.43 -11.80
C ILE A 51 4.23 3.51 -10.66
N ILE A 52 2.95 3.26 -10.95
CA ILE A 52 1.90 3.28 -9.92
C ILE A 52 2.10 2.15 -8.91
N VAL A 53 2.46 0.95 -9.37
CA VAL A 53 2.75 -0.19 -8.48
C VAL A 53 3.92 0.15 -7.55
N VAL A 54 5.03 0.68 -8.09
CA VAL A 54 6.19 1.10 -7.29
C VAL A 54 5.82 2.20 -6.30
N ALA A 55 5.01 3.18 -6.69
CA ALA A 55 4.50 4.21 -5.78
C ALA A 55 3.66 3.61 -4.64
N GLY A 56 2.80 2.64 -4.94
CA GLY A 56 2.01 1.90 -3.95
C GLY A 56 2.87 1.09 -2.98
N PHE A 57 3.97 0.49 -3.44
CA PHE A 57 4.98 -0.10 -2.56
C PHE A 57 5.65 0.95 -1.68
N GLY A 58 6.00 2.12 -2.23
CA GLY A 58 6.54 3.26 -1.46
C GLY A 58 5.61 3.70 -0.32
N ILE A 59 4.29 3.76 -0.58
CA ILE A 59 3.28 4.07 0.45
C ILE A 59 3.26 2.99 1.54
N ASN A 60 3.37 1.71 1.18
CA ASN A 60 3.44 0.63 2.17
C ASN A 60 4.72 0.71 3.02
N PHE A 61 5.86 0.99 2.41
CA PHE A 61 7.10 1.23 3.16
C PHE A 61 6.94 2.42 4.12
N TYR A 62 6.35 3.52 3.65
CA TYR A 62 6.01 4.65 4.52
C TYR A 62 5.08 4.25 5.66
N ALA A 63 4.04 3.46 5.41
CA ALA A 63 3.09 3.00 6.41
C ALA A 63 3.75 2.15 7.52
N ILE A 64 4.73 1.32 7.14
CA ILE A 64 5.49 0.46 8.06
C ILE A 64 6.48 1.31 8.87
N LEU A 65 7.20 2.22 8.21
CA LEU A 65 8.22 3.08 8.82
C LEU A 65 7.65 4.21 9.66
N LEU A 66 6.40 4.62 9.38
CA LEU A 66 5.71 5.65 10.15
C LEU A 66 5.66 5.19 11.61
N LYS A 67 6.36 5.85 12.51
CA LYS A 67 6.26 5.49 13.92
C LYS A 67 4.86 5.87 14.40
N SER A 68 4.04 4.88 14.72
CA SER A 68 2.81 5.12 15.46
C SER A 68 3.23 5.66 16.81
N GLU A 69 2.88 6.91 17.13
CA GLU A 69 2.93 7.38 18.51
C GLU A 69 1.89 6.60 19.33
N SER A 70 2.25 5.37 19.70
CA SER A 70 1.75 4.78 20.92
C SER A 70 2.45 5.54 22.03
N THR A 71 1.76 6.57 22.55
CA THR A 71 2.09 7.25 23.81
C THR A 71 2.72 6.25 24.79
N PRO A 72 3.91 6.55 25.36
CA PRO A 72 4.49 5.70 26.40
C PRO A 72 3.43 5.42 27.48
N GLN A 73 3.10 4.16 27.67
CA GLN A 73 2.36 3.73 28.85
C GLN A 73 3.45 3.36 29.86
N GLU A 74 3.66 4.26 30.82
CA GLU A 74 4.36 3.96 32.08
C GLU A 74 3.76 2.73 32.77
#